data_AF-A0A4Q3F700-F1
#
_entry.id   AF-A0A4Q3F700-F1
#
_cell.length_a   1.000
_cell.length_b   1.000
_cell.length_c   1.000
_cell.angle_alpha   90.00
_cell.angle_beta   90.00
_cell.angle_gamma   90.00
#
_symmetry.space_group_name_H-M   'P 1'
#
loop_
_entity.id
_entity.type
_entity.pdbx_description
1 polymer ?
#
loop_
_entity_poly.entity_id
_entity_poly.type
_entity_poly.pdbx_seq_one_letter_code
_entity_poly.pdbx_strand_id
1 'polypeptide(L)'
;MYNLYVGKNYPQKYGTAEIIEQLAVSSTIVTEPDSADFFLFPITYEKLYGYTEHEYNHFNYTKTEINNLRNEFTLMVELASKYNKKIILFYYYDPVKKIEVPNAIVFRTSLLQSKKDHNEFAMPAYGDDLRTKKQIEETNFYLLKTALPSVGFRGQSAPLKLPTKLQIKRKINQLFGSFNITKPFNLHYNFGYLARRDALVSCIQNKNVHTDFSFTTMEQSWDPVNGKLPFVNNVFNNQYNICVSGHGNYSFRLYEILSAGRIPVFINTDCVLPFEEFIDWKKHVVWIEEKDAIKTAECLLEFHQSKSAEDFLHLQQSNRKLWEQYFSKNGFYQSLHQYFPLLNK
;
A
#
# COMPACT_ATOMS: atom_id res chain seq x y z
N MET A 1 15.79 11.99 -19.81
CA MET A 1 16.26 11.14 -18.70
C MET A 1 16.73 12.10 -17.62
N TYR A 2 16.37 11.87 -16.36
CA TYR A 2 16.71 12.79 -15.27
C TYR A 2 18.01 12.36 -14.58
N ASN A 3 18.79 13.33 -14.14
CA ASN A 3 20.05 13.13 -13.45
C ASN A 3 19.83 13.02 -11.94
N LEU A 4 20.27 11.92 -11.34
CA LEU A 4 20.18 11.66 -9.90
C LEU A 4 21.58 11.67 -9.27
N TYR A 5 21.76 12.47 -8.23
CA TYR A 5 22.93 12.40 -7.36
C TYR A 5 22.59 11.56 -6.13
N VAL A 6 23.31 10.46 -5.92
CA VAL A 6 22.95 9.46 -4.89
C VAL A 6 23.87 9.53 -3.67
N GLY A 7 25.03 10.18 -3.76
CA GLY A 7 26.10 10.03 -2.75
C GLY A 7 26.96 8.80 -2.98
N LYS A 8 27.84 8.47 -2.02
CA LYS A 8 28.81 7.37 -2.13
C LYS A 8 28.84 6.53 -0.85
N ASN A 9 29.35 5.30 -0.97
CA ASN A 9 29.73 4.43 0.15
C ASN A 9 28.60 3.96 1.08
N TYR A 10 27.37 3.83 0.60
CA TYR A 10 26.31 3.23 1.42
C TYR A 10 26.53 1.72 1.61
N PRO A 11 26.40 1.18 2.84
CA PRO A 11 26.55 -0.24 3.07
C PRO A 11 25.45 -1.06 2.37
N GLN A 12 25.85 -2.15 1.70
CA GLN A 12 24.93 -3.02 0.96
C GLN A 12 23.78 -3.57 1.81
N LYS A 13 24.02 -3.79 3.11
CA LYS A 13 23.02 -4.34 4.04
C LYS A 13 21.73 -3.50 4.17
N TYR A 14 21.73 -2.27 3.67
CA TYR A 14 20.56 -1.40 3.67
C TYR A 14 19.71 -1.47 2.40
N GLY A 15 20.09 -2.31 1.42
CA GLY A 15 19.35 -2.52 0.17
C GLY A 15 19.53 -1.39 -0.85
N THR A 16 20.61 -0.61 -0.73
CA THR A 16 20.84 0.60 -1.54
C THR A 16 21.10 0.27 -3.00
N ALA A 17 21.91 -0.76 -3.26
CA ALA A 17 22.23 -1.21 -4.63
C ALA A 17 20.97 -1.52 -5.43
N GLU A 18 20.02 -2.23 -4.84
CA GLU A 18 18.75 -2.59 -5.48
C GLU A 18 17.93 -1.35 -5.86
N ILE A 19 17.88 -0.32 -5.02
CA ILE A 19 17.16 0.92 -5.35
C ILE A 19 17.86 1.66 -6.49
N ILE A 20 19.19 1.79 -6.41
CA ILE A 20 20.00 2.56 -7.36
C ILE A 20 19.99 1.90 -8.74
N GLU A 21 20.21 0.58 -8.79
CA GLU A 21 20.22 -0.20 -10.03
C GLU A 21 18.90 -0.10 -10.78
N GLN A 22 17.76 -0.21 -10.07
CA GLN A 22 16.45 -0.12 -10.70
C GLN A 22 16.10 1.30 -11.15
N LEU A 23 16.53 2.33 -10.42
CA LEU A 23 16.37 3.73 -10.85
C LEU A 23 17.26 4.08 -12.05
N ALA A 24 18.46 3.50 -12.13
CA ALA A 24 19.39 3.70 -13.24
C ALA A 24 18.88 3.15 -14.58
N VAL A 25 17.84 2.30 -14.58
CA VAL A 25 17.17 1.85 -15.81
C VAL A 25 16.49 3.02 -16.54
N SER A 26 15.95 3.99 -15.81
CA SER A 26 15.16 5.10 -16.36
C SER A 26 15.71 6.49 -16.02
N SER A 27 16.86 6.55 -15.34
CA SER A 27 17.52 7.77 -14.86
C SER A 27 19.04 7.67 -15.05
N THR A 28 19.74 8.80 -15.09
CA THR A 28 21.20 8.85 -15.17
C THR A 28 21.76 9.12 -13.77
N ILE A 29 22.65 8.25 -13.27
CA ILE A 29 23.35 8.51 -12.00
C ILE A 29 24.58 9.39 -12.27
N VAL A 30 24.62 10.57 -11.66
CA VAL A 30 25.70 11.54 -11.86
C VAL A 30 26.63 11.60 -10.65
N THR A 31 27.90 11.94 -10.89
CA THR A 31 28.92 12.08 -9.84
C THR A 31 29.04 13.51 -9.31
N GLU A 32 28.70 14.50 -10.14
CA GLU A 32 28.79 15.92 -9.78
C GLU A 32 27.42 16.41 -9.26
N PRO A 33 27.33 16.89 -8.01
CA PRO A 33 26.05 17.28 -7.42
C PRO A 33 25.33 18.41 -8.18
N ASP A 34 26.07 19.34 -8.79
CA ASP A 34 25.52 20.46 -9.57
C ASP A 34 24.78 19.99 -10.84
N SER A 35 25.25 18.89 -11.43
CA SER A 35 24.68 18.30 -12.65
C SER A 35 23.37 17.54 -12.41
N ALA A 36 22.98 17.37 -11.15
CA ALA A 36 21.79 16.61 -10.77
C ALA A 36 20.50 17.44 -10.93
N ASP A 37 19.44 16.78 -11.39
CA ASP A 37 18.08 17.31 -11.28
C ASP A 37 17.54 17.09 -9.86
N PHE A 38 17.81 15.90 -9.30
CA PHE A 38 17.40 15.52 -7.96
C PHE A 38 18.53 14.86 -7.19
N PHE A 39 18.51 15.06 -5.88
CA PHE A 39 19.29 14.26 -4.95
C PHE A 39 18.46 13.03 -4.56
N LEU A 40 19.12 11.90 -4.30
CA LEU A 40 18.48 10.68 -3.86
C LEU A 40 19.20 10.18 -2.60
N PHE A 41 18.45 9.94 -1.54
CA PHE A 41 18.96 9.20 -0.39
C PHE A 41 18.44 7.75 -0.45
N PRO A 42 19.27 6.76 -0.86
CA PRO A 42 18.83 5.41 -1.20
C PRO A 42 18.63 4.50 0.02
N ILE A 43 18.41 5.07 1.20
CA ILE A 43 18.10 4.34 2.44
C ILE A 43 16.78 4.87 2.95
N THR A 44 15.90 3.95 3.29
CA THR A 44 14.56 4.27 3.76
C THR A 44 14.60 5.00 5.11
N TYR A 45 13.84 6.09 5.21
CA TYR A 45 13.91 7.09 6.28
C TYR A 45 13.60 6.52 7.66
N GLU A 46 12.76 5.48 7.74
CA GLU A 46 12.44 4.82 9.01
C GLU A 46 13.67 4.17 9.66
N LYS A 47 14.65 3.71 8.88
CA LYS A 47 15.89 3.16 9.43
C LYS A 47 16.73 4.24 10.14
N LEU A 48 16.57 5.50 9.75
CA LEU A 48 17.26 6.62 10.39
C LEU A 48 16.48 7.14 11.60
N TYR A 49 15.17 7.35 11.46
CA TYR A 49 14.39 8.14 12.42
C TYR A 49 13.04 7.52 12.81
N GLY A 50 12.67 6.38 12.24
CA GLY A 50 11.39 5.70 12.50
C GLY A 50 11.50 4.53 13.47
N TYR A 51 12.56 3.73 13.37
CA TYR A 51 12.72 2.50 14.14
C TYR A 51 12.90 2.75 15.64
N THR A 52 12.29 1.87 16.41
CA THR A 52 12.43 1.67 17.86
C THR A 52 13.67 0.84 18.18
N GLU A 53 14.07 0.80 19.45
CA GLU A 53 15.17 -0.06 19.92
C GLU A 53 14.92 -1.54 19.60
N HIS A 54 13.66 -1.99 19.68
CA HIS A 54 13.28 -3.35 19.31
C HIS A 54 13.58 -3.63 17.82
N GLU A 55 13.20 -2.72 16.92
CA GLU A 55 13.45 -2.88 15.48
C GLU A 55 14.94 -2.83 15.15
N TYR A 56 15.71 -1.91 15.76
CA TYR A 56 17.17 -1.89 15.58
C TYR A 56 17.81 -3.22 16.01
N ASN A 57 17.38 -3.78 17.14
CA ASN A 57 17.88 -5.07 17.61
C ASN A 57 17.45 -6.23 16.68
N HIS A 58 16.19 -6.23 16.22
CA HIS A 58 15.67 -7.24 15.32
C HIS A 58 16.44 -7.30 13.99
N PHE A 59 16.77 -6.15 13.41
CA PHE A 59 17.54 -6.05 12.17
C PHE A 59 19.06 -6.02 12.37
N ASN A 60 19.54 -6.19 13.61
CA ASN A 60 20.96 -6.15 13.96
C ASN A 60 21.69 -4.88 13.48
N TYR A 61 21.08 -3.73 13.74
CA TYR A 61 21.64 -2.41 13.45
C TYR A 61 22.27 -1.81 14.69
N THR A 62 23.55 -1.47 14.63
CA THR A 62 24.25 -0.85 15.76
C THR A 62 23.99 0.66 15.82
N LYS A 63 24.06 1.24 17.03
CA LYS A 63 23.94 2.70 17.22
C LYS A 63 24.96 3.48 16.39
N THR A 64 26.19 2.98 16.30
CA THR A 64 27.27 3.60 15.51
C THR A 64 26.94 3.65 14.03
N GLU A 65 26.43 2.55 13.46
CA GLU A 65 26.06 2.52 12.05
C GLU A 65 24.91 3.48 11.74
N ILE A 66 23.87 3.51 12.58
CA ILE A 66 22.75 4.43 12.39
C ILE A 66 23.19 5.88 12.53
N ASN A 67 24.08 6.20 13.48
CA ASN A 67 24.61 7.56 13.61
C ASN A 67 25.46 7.96 12.39
N ASN A 68 26.27 7.06 11.84
CA ASN A 68 26.99 7.32 10.60
C ASN A 68 26.03 7.59 9.44
N LEU A 69 24.98 6.77 9.29
CA LEU A 69 23.97 7.00 8.26
C LEU A 69 23.21 8.33 8.42
N ARG A 70 22.90 8.73 9.66
CA ARG A 70 22.30 10.03 9.96
C ARG A 70 23.24 11.17 9.58
N ASN A 71 24.54 11.04 9.83
CA ASN A 71 25.52 12.04 9.41
C ASN A 71 25.57 12.15 7.88
N GLU A 72 25.64 11.03 7.16
CA GLU A 72 25.58 11.00 5.69
C GLU A 72 24.28 11.61 5.16
N PHE A 73 23.15 11.35 5.83
CA PHE A 73 21.87 11.96 5.49
C PHE A 73 21.89 13.48 5.67
N THR A 74 22.37 13.98 6.81
CA THR A 74 22.50 15.42 7.08
C THR A 74 23.38 16.09 6.02
N LEU A 75 24.54 15.51 5.71
CA LEU A 75 25.44 16.02 4.67
C LEU A 75 24.75 16.05 3.29
N MET A 76 23.94 15.04 2.97
CA MET A 76 23.18 15.01 1.72
C MET A 76 22.13 16.13 1.65
N VAL A 77 21.41 16.36 2.74
CA VAL A 77 20.39 17.41 2.83
C VAL A 77 21.02 18.80 2.72
N GLU A 78 22.15 19.03 3.40
CA GLU A 78 22.92 20.27 3.30
C GLU A 78 23.43 20.49 1.87
N LEU A 79 23.92 19.44 1.20
CA LEU A 79 24.41 19.51 -0.17
C LEU A 79 23.27 19.79 -1.16
N ALA A 80 22.12 19.12 -1.04
CA ALA A 80 20.94 19.39 -1.85
C ALA A 80 20.48 20.86 -1.68
N SER A 81 20.48 21.35 -0.44
CA SER A 81 20.12 22.74 -0.13
C SER A 81 21.11 23.73 -0.74
N LYS A 82 22.42 23.45 -0.68
CA LYS A 82 23.47 24.29 -1.29
C LYS A 82 23.27 24.47 -2.80
N TYR A 83 22.85 23.42 -3.51
CA TYR A 83 22.57 23.47 -4.95
C TYR A 83 21.13 23.83 -5.29
N ASN A 84 20.29 24.15 -4.28
CA ASN A 84 18.87 24.44 -4.45
C ASN A 84 18.11 23.33 -5.21
N LYS A 85 18.41 22.07 -4.91
CA LYS A 85 17.79 20.89 -5.51
C LYS A 85 16.91 20.16 -4.50
N LYS A 86 15.86 19.49 -5.00
CA LYS A 86 15.00 18.63 -4.18
C LYS A 86 15.69 17.29 -3.89
N ILE A 87 15.39 16.69 -2.74
CA ILE A 87 15.90 15.38 -2.31
C ILE A 87 14.78 14.34 -2.26
N ILE A 88 14.96 13.22 -2.96
CA ILE A 88 14.03 12.09 -3.00
C ILE A 88 14.31 11.16 -1.81
N LEU A 89 13.28 10.93 -1.01
CA LEU A 89 13.28 10.06 0.17
C LEU A 89 12.22 8.96 0.03
N PHE A 90 12.53 7.79 0.59
CA PHE A 90 11.58 6.69 0.73
C PHE A 90 11.26 6.47 2.22
N TYR A 91 10.00 6.31 2.59
CA TYR A 91 9.57 6.05 3.96
C TYR A 91 8.60 4.87 4.00
N TYR A 92 9.16 3.69 4.28
CA TYR A 92 8.45 2.42 4.26
C TYR A 92 7.98 2.08 5.67
N TYR A 93 6.97 2.80 6.16
CA TYR A 93 6.51 2.65 7.54
C TYR A 93 5.06 3.10 7.74
N ASP A 94 4.43 2.61 8.81
CA ASP A 94 3.02 2.84 9.11
C ASP A 94 2.65 4.25 9.62
N PRO A 95 3.46 4.94 10.46
CA PRO A 95 3.09 6.23 11.01
C PRO A 95 2.90 7.29 9.93
N VAL A 96 1.84 8.08 10.04
CA VAL A 96 1.53 9.23 9.16
C VAL A 96 2.17 10.54 9.63
N LYS A 97 3.28 10.46 10.38
CA LYS A 97 3.98 11.64 10.91
C LYS A 97 4.59 12.45 9.75
N LYS A 98 4.57 13.78 9.88
CA LYS A 98 5.22 14.68 8.93
C LYS A 98 6.73 14.46 8.95
N ILE A 99 7.36 14.45 7.78
CA ILE A 99 8.82 14.40 7.63
C ILE A 99 9.30 15.84 7.38
N GLU A 100 10.02 16.40 8.35
CA GLU A 100 10.48 17.79 8.32
C GLU A 100 11.89 17.88 7.75
N VAL A 101 12.02 17.54 6.47
CA VAL A 101 13.27 17.64 5.72
C VAL A 101 13.09 18.71 4.63
N PRO A 102 13.93 19.77 4.60
CA PRO A 102 13.84 20.81 3.58
C PRO A 102 13.94 20.24 2.17
N ASN A 103 13.13 20.77 1.25
CA ASN A 103 13.11 20.39 -0.17
C ASN A 103 12.93 18.88 -0.42
N ALA A 104 12.35 18.13 0.53
CA ALA A 104 12.15 16.70 0.37
C ALA A 104 10.92 16.37 -0.48
N ILE A 105 11.10 15.39 -1.36
CA ILE A 105 10.04 14.64 -2.02
C ILE A 105 10.00 13.28 -1.35
N VAL A 106 8.86 12.92 -0.77
CA VAL A 106 8.75 11.72 0.06
C VAL A 106 7.79 10.71 -0.57
N PHE A 107 8.32 9.57 -0.97
CA PHE A 107 7.53 8.40 -1.35
C PHE A 107 7.34 7.52 -0.12
N ARG A 108 6.09 7.23 0.27
CA ARG A 108 5.80 6.55 1.54
C ARG A 108 4.58 5.64 1.47
N THR A 109 4.57 4.58 2.26
CA THR A 109 3.48 3.58 2.20
C THR A 109 2.19 4.11 2.81
N SER A 110 2.26 4.77 3.96
CA SER A 110 1.10 5.22 4.73
C SER A 110 0.90 6.73 4.61
N LEU A 111 -0.27 7.15 4.10
CA LEU A 111 -0.68 8.54 3.89
C LEU A 111 -2.17 8.74 4.16
N LEU A 112 -2.54 9.97 4.52
CA LEU A 112 -3.93 10.43 4.56
C LEU A 112 -4.13 11.44 3.43
N GLN A 113 -5.01 11.15 2.46
CA GLN A 113 -5.27 12.07 1.35
C GLN A 113 -5.69 13.45 1.86
N SER A 114 -6.50 13.50 2.93
CA SER A 114 -6.92 14.76 3.57
C SER A 114 -5.80 15.58 4.22
N LYS A 115 -4.61 15.01 4.41
CA LYS A 115 -3.45 15.66 5.06
C LYS A 115 -2.15 15.60 4.26
N LYS A 116 -2.20 15.00 3.07
CA LYS A 116 -1.03 14.79 2.21
C LYS A 116 -0.44 16.13 1.80
N ASP A 117 0.88 16.27 1.94
CA ASP A 117 1.62 17.39 1.37
C ASP A 117 1.80 17.22 -0.16
N HIS A 118 1.88 18.31 -0.91
CA HIS A 118 2.12 18.29 -2.36
C HIS A 118 3.40 17.55 -2.79
N ASN A 119 4.41 17.45 -1.91
CA ASN A 119 5.63 16.70 -2.16
C ASN A 119 5.62 15.27 -1.57
N GLU A 120 4.48 14.79 -1.08
CA GLU A 120 4.31 13.41 -0.60
C GLU A 120 3.58 12.56 -1.64
N PHE A 121 4.09 11.35 -1.90
CA PHE A 121 3.53 10.40 -2.86
C PHE A 121 3.42 9.03 -2.22
N ALA A 122 2.41 8.26 -2.62
CA ALA A 122 2.26 6.90 -2.16
C ALA A 122 3.27 5.97 -2.86
N MET A 123 3.81 5.01 -2.11
CA MET A 123 4.58 3.89 -2.64
C MET A 123 3.92 2.56 -2.26
N PRO A 124 4.09 1.49 -3.06
CA PRO A 124 3.50 0.20 -2.74
C PRO A 124 4.18 -0.42 -1.52
N ALA A 125 3.41 -1.25 -0.82
CA ALA A 125 3.98 -2.16 0.15
C ALA A 125 4.44 -3.42 -0.60
N TYR A 126 5.70 -3.80 -0.40
CA TYR A 126 6.31 -4.91 -1.12
C TYR A 126 5.99 -6.24 -0.45
N GLY A 127 5.38 -7.13 -1.21
CA GLY A 127 5.22 -8.54 -0.87
C GLY A 127 5.71 -9.42 -2.02
N ASP A 128 5.85 -10.71 -1.73
CA ASP A 128 6.17 -11.72 -2.76
C ASP A 128 5.13 -11.71 -3.88
N ASP A 129 5.59 -12.02 -5.10
CA ASP A 129 4.68 -12.42 -6.18
C ASP A 129 3.93 -13.69 -5.77
N LEU A 130 2.61 -13.59 -5.56
CA LEU A 130 1.81 -14.73 -5.12
C LEU A 130 1.77 -15.86 -6.14
N ARG A 131 1.98 -15.59 -7.44
CA ARG A 131 2.01 -16.63 -8.47
C ARG A 131 3.17 -17.59 -8.30
N THR A 132 4.30 -17.12 -7.76
CA THR A 132 5.47 -17.97 -7.45
C THR A 132 5.17 -19.05 -6.39
N LYS A 133 4.07 -18.90 -5.66
CA LYS A 133 3.62 -19.86 -4.65
C LYS A 133 2.71 -20.96 -5.23
N LYS A 134 2.50 -20.98 -6.54
CA LYS A 134 1.69 -21.97 -7.25
C LYS A 134 2.51 -22.61 -8.37
N GLN A 135 2.32 -23.91 -8.56
CA GLN A 135 2.90 -24.67 -9.66
C GLN A 135 1.82 -24.98 -10.69
N ILE A 136 1.36 -23.95 -11.40
CA ILE A 136 0.34 -24.07 -12.46
C ILE A 136 0.73 -23.23 -13.67
N GLU A 137 0.23 -23.61 -14.84
CA GLU A 137 0.41 -22.87 -16.09
C GLU A 137 -0.17 -21.46 -16.04
N GLU A 138 0.41 -20.53 -16.80
CA GLU A 138 0.02 -19.11 -16.82
C GLU A 138 -1.47 -18.92 -17.12
N THR A 139 -2.03 -19.70 -18.04
CA THR A 139 -3.46 -19.66 -18.40
C THR A 139 -4.38 -20.08 -17.27
N ASN A 140 -3.89 -20.90 -16.33
CA ASN A 140 -4.69 -21.44 -15.22
C ASN A 140 -4.72 -20.51 -14.01
N PHE A 141 -3.96 -19.40 -14.02
CA PHE A 141 -4.07 -18.40 -12.96
C PHE A 141 -5.37 -17.61 -13.04
N TYR A 142 -5.98 -17.43 -14.21
CA TYR A 142 -7.16 -16.60 -14.39
C TYR A 142 -8.45 -17.39 -14.12
N LEU A 143 -9.39 -16.79 -13.37
CA LEU A 143 -10.69 -17.41 -13.11
C LEU A 143 -11.70 -17.06 -14.19
N LEU A 144 -12.60 -18.00 -14.47
CA LEU A 144 -13.80 -17.72 -15.25
C LEU A 144 -14.78 -16.87 -14.43
N LYS A 145 -15.55 -16.03 -15.12
CA LYS A 145 -16.63 -15.29 -14.48
C LYS A 145 -17.78 -16.26 -14.15
N THR A 146 -18.12 -16.38 -12.88
CA THR A 146 -19.33 -17.07 -12.39
C THR A 146 -20.58 -16.18 -12.46
N ALA A 147 -21.76 -16.76 -12.20
CA ALA A 147 -23.02 -16.01 -12.15
C ALA A 147 -23.10 -15.09 -10.92
N LEU A 148 -22.64 -15.57 -9.77
CA LEU A 148 -22.53 -14.81 -8.51
C LEU A 148 -21.06 -14.62 -8.15
N PRO A 149 -20.65 -13.46 -7.61
CA PRO A 149 -19.27 -13.20 -7.26
C PRO A 149 -18.82 -14.02 -6.04
N SER A 150 -17.59 -14.53 -6.07
CA SER A 150 -16.89 -15.03 -4.88
C SER A 150 -15.90 -14.01 -4.32
N VAL A 151 -15.96 -13.76 -3.01
CA VAL A 151 -15.10 -12.80 -2.31
C VAL A 151 -14.37 -13.44 -1.14
N GLY A 152 -13.04 -13.33 -1.19
CA GLY A 152 -12.12 -13.84 -0.18
C GLY A 152 -11.72 -12.77 0.84
N PHE A 153 -11.47 -13.22 2.07
CA PHE A 153 -10.73 -12.47 3.08
C PHE A 153 -10.09 -13.44 4.06
N ARG A 154 -8.77 -13.34 4.22
CA ARG A 154 -8.07 -13.94 5.34
C ARG A 154 -7.23 -12.90 6.07
N GLY A 155 -7.38 -12.87 7.39
CA GLY A 155 -6.58 -12.01 8.25
C GLY A 155 -7.32 -11.57 9.50
N GLN A 156 -6.73 -10.60 10.19
CA GLN A 156 -7.36 -10.00 11.35
C GLN A 156 -8.61 -9.20 10.97
N SER A 157 -9.73 -9.63 11.53
CA SER A 157 -10.89 -8.77 11.72
C SER A 157 -11.21 -8.87 13.20
N ALA A 158 -10.93 -7.82 13.98
CA ALA A 158 -11.47 -7.70 15.35
C ALA A 158 -13.00 -7.95 15.31
N PRO A 159 -13.68 -8.23 16.44
CA PRO A 159 -14.90 -9.03 16.42
C PRO A 159 -15.96 -8.47 15.46
N LEU A 160 -16.50 -9.35 14.60
CA LEU A 160 -17.56 -8.98 13.64
C LEU A 160 -18.79 -8.43 14.37
N LYS A 161 -19.08 -8.94 15.57
CA LYS A 161 -20.03 -8.33 16.49
C LYS A 161 -19.31 -7.30 17.36
N LEU A 162 -19.58 -6.02 17.11
CA LEU A 162 -19.02 -4.93 17.93
C LEU A 162 -19.47 -5.07 19.39
N PRO A 163 -18.62 -4.78 20.38
CA PRO A 163 -19.06 -4.64 21.76
C PRO A 163 -20.16 -3.60 21.90
N THR A 164 -21.15 -3.82 22.78
CA THR A 164 -22.32 -2.92 22.95
C THR A 164 -21.90 -1.47 23.20
N LYS A 165 -20.86 -1.26 24.03
CA LYS A 165 -20.29 0.08 24.27
C LYS A 165 -19.82 0.76 22.99
N LEU A 166 -19.19 0.01 22.07
CA LEU A 166 -18.71 0.55 20.79
C LEU A 166 -19.87 0.82 19.82
N GLN A 167 -20.89 -0.05 19.81
CA GLN A 167 -22.11 0.19 19.03
C GLN A 167 -22.82 1.49 19.45
N ILE A 168 -22.97 1.73 20.75
CA ILE A 168 -23.58 2.95 21.29
C ILE A 168 -22.78 4.18 20.87
N LYS A 169 -21.45 4.17 21.11
CA LYS A 169 -20.58 5.28 20.71
C LYS A 169 -20.64 5.57 19.20
N ARG A 170 -20.69 4.51 18.38
CA ARG A 170 -20.82 4.63 16.92
C ARG A 170 -22.15 5.27 16.52
N LYS A 171 -23.27 4.87 17.11
CA LYS A 171 -24.58 5.49 16.88
C LYS A 171 -24.59 6.97 17.25
N ILE A 172 -23.99 7.33 18.39
CA ILE A 172 -23.87 8.75 18.80
C ILE A 172 -23.05 9.54 17.78
N ASN A 173 -21.89 9.03 17.35
CA ASN A 173 -21.08 9.68 16.31
C ASN A 173 -21.83 9.84 14.98
N GLN A 174 -22.65 8.87 14.58
CA GLN A 174 -23.47 8.94 13.37
C GLN A 174 -24.54 10.02 13.49
N LEU A 175 -25.21 10.12 14.64
CA LEU A 175 -26.19 11.17 14.93
C LEU A 175 -25.54 12.56 14.84
N PHE A 176 -24.42 12.77 15.54
CA PHE A 176 -23.69 14.05 15.53
C PHE A 176 -23.20 14.40 14.12
N GLY A 177 -22.66 13.43 13.39
CA GLY A 177 -22.22 13.62 12.01
C GLY A 177 -23.35 14.00 11.05
N SER A 178 -24.57 13.48 11.27
CA SER A 178 -25.74 13.84 10.46
C SER A 178 -26.17 15.31 10.63
N PHE A 179 -25.77 15.93 11.75
CA PHE A 179 -25.98 17.34 12.02
C PHE A 179 -24.73 18.20 11.76
N ASN A 180 -23.69 17.67 11.10
CA ASN A 180 -22.39 18.33 10.93
C ASN A 180 -21.73 18.78 12.25
N ILE A 181 -22.02 18.09 13.35
CA ILE A 181 -21.41 18.35 14.65
C ILE A 181 -20.18 17.46 14.81
N THR A 182 -19.12 17.99 15.43
CA THR A 182 -17.92 17.24 15.80
C THR A 182 -18.28 15.96 16.54
N LYS A 183 -17.76 14.83 16.06
CA LYS A 183 -18.02 13.50 16.64
C LYS A 183 -17.38 13.41 18.03
N PRO A 184 -18.14 13.10 19.10
CA PRO A 184 -17.61 13.15 20.47
C PRO A 184 -16.71 11.98 20.84
N PHE A 185 -16.77 10.85 20.11
CA PHE A 185 -15.98 9.67 20.43
C PHE A 185 -14.93 9.36 19.36
N ASN A 186 -13.69 9.16 19.78
CA ASN A 186 -12.69 8.52 18.92
C ASN A 186 -12.93 7.00 18.91
N LEU A 187 -13.26 6.45 17.74
CA LEU A 187 -13.48 5.01 17.53
C LEU A 187 -12.33 4.36 16.74
N HIS A 188 -11.27 5.11 16.52
CA HIS A 188 -10.14 4.69 15.72
C HIS A 188 -9.27 3.72 16.54
N TYR A 189 -9.41 2.43 16.25
CA TYR A 189 -8.48 1.40 16.74
C TYR A 189 -7.26 1.33 15.82
N ASN A 190 -7.52 1.24 14.51
CA ASN A 190 -6.58 1.47 13.43
C ASN A 190 -7.36 2.05 12.24
N PHE A 191 -6.68 2.33 11.12
CA PHE A 191 -7.29 3.01 9.98
C PHE A 191 -8.46 2.26 9.35
N GLY A 192 -8.38 0.95 9.24
CA GLY A 192 -9.37 0.19 8.47
C GLY A 192 -10.30 -0.71 9.26
N TYR A 193 -10.20 -0.82 10.59
CA TYR A 193 -10.94 -1.85 11.33
C TYR A 193 -12.46 -1.78 11.14
N LEU A 194 -13.08 -0.62 11.38
CA LEU A 194 -14.54 -0.48 11.29
C LEU A 194 -15.03 -0.69 9.87
N ALA A 195 -14.34 -0.08 8.90
CA ALA A 195 -14.64 -0.22 7.47
C ALA A 195 -14.53 -1.67 7.00
N ARG A 196 -13.43 -2.36 7.36
CA ARG A 196 -13.23 -3.79 7.11
C ARG A 196 -14.37 -4.63 7.67
N ARG A 197 -14.70 -4.41 8.94
CA ARG A 197 -15.75 -5.16 9.63
C ARG A 197 -17.10 -4.95 8.95
N ASP A 198 -17.43 -3.72 8.59
CA ASP A 198 -18.69 -3.41 7.89
C ASP A 198 -18.76 -4.07 6.52
N ALA A 199 -17.68 -4.06 5.75
CA ALA A 199 -17.60 -4.73 4.47
C ALA A 199 -17.76 -6.26 4.59
N LEU A 200 -17.07 -6.88 5.55
CA LEU A 200 -17.19 -8.31 5.80
C LEU A 200 -18.62 -8.69 6.21
N VAL A 201 -19.23 -7.93 7.13
CA VAL A 201 -20.62 -8.16 7.55
C VAL A 201 -21.60 -7.96 6.40
N SER A 202 -21.40 -6.92 5.58
CA SER A 202 -22.21 -6.66 4.38
C SER A 202 -22.21 -7.86 3.45
N CYS A 203 -21.03 -8.42 3.14
CA CYS A 203 -20.91 -9.60 2.29
C CYS A 203 -21.50 -10.87 2.94
N ILE A 204 -21.23 -11.12 4.23
CA ILE A 204 -21.78 -12.31 4.94
C ILE A 204 -23.31 -12.31 4.95
N GLN A 205 -23.94 -11.13 5.08
CA GLN A 205 -25.39 -11.01 5.15
C GLN A 205 -26.08 -11.08 3.78
N ASN A 206 -25.34 -11.00 2.69
CA ASN A 206 -25.89 -10.99 1.34
C ASN A 206 -25.80 -12.38 0.69
N LYS A 207 -26.96 -13.03 0.53
CA LYS A 207 -27.06 -14.38 -0.08
C LYS A 207 -26.61 -14.48 -1.54
N ASN A 208 -26.48 -13.36 -2.24
CA ASN A 208 -26.05 -13.31 -3.65
C ASN A 208 -24.53 -13.13 -3.78
N VAL A 209 -23.78 -13.12 -2.68
CA VAL A 209 -22.32 -13.06 -2.67
C VAL A 209 -21.78 -14.32 -1.99
N HIS A 210 -20.91 -15.07 -2.66
CA HIS A 210 -20.23 -16.20 -2.05
C HIS A 210 -19.03 -15.70 -1.25
N THR A 211 -19.07 -15.88 0.07
CA THR A 211 -17.97 -15.45 0.95
C THR A 211 -17.06 -16.61 1.34
N ASP A 212 -15.76 -16.43 1.19
CA ASP A 212 -14.72 -17.31 1.74
C ASP A 212 -13.86 -16.51 2.73
N PHE A 213 -14.37 -16.40 3.97
CA PHE A 213 -13.77 -15.58 5.02
C PHE A 213 -13.18 -16.42 6.15
N SER A 214 -11.92 -16.15 6.49
CA SER A 214 -11.18 -16.79 7.56
C SER A 214 -10.52 -15.75 8.47
N PHE A 215 -10.77 -15.81 9.77
CA PHE A 215 -10.24 -14.85 10.74
C PHE A 215 -9.06 -15.43 11.51
N THR A 216 -7.99 -14.65 11.65
CA THR A 216 -6.73 -15.08 12.30
C THR A 216 -6.35 -14.14 13.44
N THR A 217 -5.58 -14.66 14.41
CA THR A 217 -4.86 -13.82 15.39
C THR A 217 -3.64 -13.14 14.74
N MET A 218 -2.93 -12.29 15.50
CA MET A 218 -1.66 -11.72 15.03
C MET A 218 -0.65 -12.83 14.80
N GLU A 219 -0.42 -13.73 15.76
CA GLU A 219 0.58 -14.78 15.61
C GLU A 219 0.28 -15.68 14.40
N GLN A 220 -0.99 -16.07 14.23
CA GLN A 220 -1.41 -16.91 13.10
C GLN A 220 -1.21 -16.27 11.72
N SER A 221 -1.24 -14.94 11.65
CA SER A 221 -1.09 -14.24 10.37
C SER A 221 0.36 -14.25 9.88
N TRP A 222 1.32 -14.38 10.78
CA TRP A 222 2.76 -14.36 10.48
C TRP A 222 3.38 -15.76 10.37
N ASP A 223 2.59 -16.82 10.61
CA ASP A 223 3.04 -18.21 10.44
C ASP A 223 3.24 -18.54 8.93
N PRO A 224 4.44 -18.92 8.48
CA PRO A 224 4.69 -19.24 7.07
C PRO A 224 3.86 -20.41 6.52
N VAL A 225 3.56 -21.41 7.34
CA VAL A 225 2.85 -22.63 6.93
C VAL A 225 1.35 -22.50 7.17
N ASN A 226 0.95 -22.14 8.38
CA ASN A 226 -0.45 -22.07 8.81
C ASN A 226 -1.11 -20.72 8.48
N GLY A 227 -0.32 -19.69 8.22
CA GLY A 227 -0.78 -18.35 7.84
C GLY A 227 -0.75 -18.13 6.34
N LYS A 228 0.44 -18.21 5.72
CA LYS A 228 0.67 -17.75 4.34
C LYS A 228 0.05 -18.66 3.28
N LEU A 229 0.21 -19.98 3.34
CA LEU A 229 -0.35 -20.89 2.31
C LEU A 229 -1.90 -20.84 2.26
N PRO A 230 -2.62 -20.89 3.39
CA PRO A 230 -4.07 -20.70 3.37
C PRO A 230 -4.50 -19.32 2.85
N PHE A 231 -3.73 -18.26 3.11
CA PHE A 231 -3.99 -16.94 2.50
C PHE A 231 -3.83 -16.99 0.98
N VAL A 232 -2.73 -17.55 0.48
CA VAL A 232 -2.50 -17.73 -0.96
C VAL A 232 -3.66 -18.51 -1.60
N ASN A 233 -4.10 -19.61 -0.98
CA ASN A 233 -5.23 -20.39 -1.47
C ASN A 233 -6.53 -19.58 -1.50
N ASN A 234 -6.83 -18.83 -0.44
CA ASN A 234 -7.98 -17.92 -0.40
C ASN A 234 -7.95 -16.91 -1.55
N VAL A 235 -6.79 -16.29 -1.83
CA VAL A 235 -6.65 -15.36 -2.95
C VAL A 235 -6.92 -16.04 -4.29
N PHE A 236 -6.32 -17.20 -4.55
CA PHE A 236 -6.46 -17.87 -5.84
C PHE A 236 -7.84 -18.52 -6.06
N ASN A 237 -8.57 -18.86 -5.00
CA ASN A 237 -9.89 -19.50 -5.06
C ASN A 237 -11.06 -18.51 -5.18
N ASN A 238 -10.82 -17.22 -4.98
CA ASN A 238 -11.87 -16.20 -5.02
C ASN A 238 -11.63 -15.21 -6.16
N GLN A 239 -12.69 -14.80 -6.84
CA GLN A 239 -12.66 -13.80 -7.91
C GLN A 239 -12.26 -12.42 -7.40
N TYR A 240 -12.73 -12.10 -6.19
CA TYR A 240 -12.55 -10.83 -5.51
C TYR A 240 -11.90 -11.03 -4.14
N ASN A 241 -11.19 -10.03 -3.63
CA ASN A 241 -10.62 -10.07 -2.28
C ASN A 241 -10.74 -8.71 -1.58
N ILE A 242 -11.14 -8.69 -0.30
CA ILE A 242 -11.31 -7.44 0.47
C ILE A 242 -9.95 -6.80 0.80
N CYS A 243 -9.73 -5.59 0.27
CA CYS A 243 -8.54 -4.77 0.46
C CYS A 243 -8.91 -3.49 1.20
N VAL A 244 -8.35 -3.31 2.39
CA VAL A 244 -8.61 -2.16 3.28
C VAL A 244 -7.40 -1.92 4.16
N SER A 245 -7.26 -0.69 4.65
CA SER A 245 -6.15 -0.29 5.51
C SER A 245 -6.03 -1.09 6.80
N GLY A 246 -4.83 -1.09 7.37
CA GLY A 246 -4.48 -1.77 8.61
C GLY A 246 -4.07 -0.76 9.69
N HIS A 247 -2.90 -1.00 10.31
CA HIS A 247 -2.27 -0.06 11.24
C HIS A 247 -1.64 1.14 10.52
N GLY A 248 -1.10 0.95 9.31
CA GLY A 248 -0.90 2.03 8.35
C GLY A 248 -2.14 2.28 7.49
N ASN A 249 -2.26 3.49 6.97
CA ASN A 249 -3.34 3.90 6.07
C ASN A 249 -3.02 3.55 4.61
N TYR A 250 -2.81 2.26 4.38
CA TYR A 250 -2.65 1.64 3.07
C TYR A 250 -3.02 0.17 3.18
N SER A 251 -3.28 -0.48 2.05
CA SER A 251 -3.57 -1.91 2.03
C SER A 251 -2.39 -2.70 1.46
N PHE A 252 -1.61 -3.37 2.32
CA PHE A 252 -0.60 -4.32 1.87
C PHE A 252 -1.20 -5.38 0.94
N ARG A 253 -2.39 -5.87 1.31
CA ARG A 253 -3.13 -6.87 0.55
C ARG A 253 -3.46 -6.42 -0.87
N LEU A 254 -3.70 -5.13 -1.12
CA LEU A 254 -3.99 -4.63 -2.47
C LEU A 254 -2.94 -5.11 -3.47
N TYR A 255 -1.66 -4.94 -3.14
CA TYR A 255 -0.56 -5.33 -4.03
C TYR A 255 -0.38 -6.84 -4.14
N GLU A 256 -0.67 -7.60 -3.09
CA GLU A 256 -0.71 -9.07 -3.14
C GLU A 256 -1.82 -9.60 -4.07
N ILE A 257 -3.00 -8.97 -4.06
CA ILE A 257 -4.12 -9.36 -4.94
C ILE A 257 -3.81 -9.03 -6.40
N LEU A 258 -3.21 -7.86 -6.65
CA LEU A 258 -2.78 -7.46 -7.99
C LEU A 258 -1.68 -8.40 -8.52
N SER A 259 -0.73 -8.84 -7.68
CA SER A 259 0.31 -9.81 -8.09
C SER A 259 -0.31 -11.14 -8.53
N ALA A 260 -1.40 -11.58 -7.89
CA ALA A 260 -2.14 -12.77 -8.35
C ALA A 260 -2.96 -12.53 -9.64
N GLY A 261 -3.12 -11.29 -10.10
CA GLY A 261 -4.05 -10.91 -11.18
C GLY A 261 -5.52 -11.01 -10.75
N ARG A 262 -5.81 -10.88 -9.45
CA ARG A 262 -7.17 -10.91 -8.91
C ARG A 262 -7.75 -9.50 -8.83
N ILE A 263 -9.05 -9.41 -8.54
CA ILE A 263 -9.76 -8.12 -8.50
C ILE A 263 -9.90 -7.65 -7.04
N PRO A 264 -9.24 -6.56 -6.63
CA PRO A 264 -9.40 -6.01 -5.30
C PRO A 264 -10.80 -5.42 -5.10
N VAL A 265 -11.37 -5.66 -3.92
CA VAL A 265 -12.49 -4.87 -3.38
C VAL A 265 -11.88 -3.87 -2.42
N PHE A 266 -11.59 -2.68 -2.94
CA PHE A 266 -10.81 -1.65 -2.27
C PHE A 266 -11.72 -0.70 -1.50
N ILE A 267 -11.51 -0.62 -0.18
CA ILE A 267 -12.20 0.32 0.71
C ILE A 267 -11.26 1.49 0.99
N ASN A 268 -11.61 2.65 0.44
CA ASN A 268 -10.85 3.88 0.60
C ASN A 268 -11.06 4.49 1.99
N THR A 269 -10.08 4.35 2.87
CA THR A 269 -10.05 4.94 4.22
C THR A 269 -9.25 6.24 4.25
N ASP A 270 -9.48 7.13 3.27
CA ASP A 270 -8.63 8.31 3.01
C ASP A 270 -7.20 7.93 2.59
N CYS A 271 -7.05 6.81 1.89
CA CYS A 271 -5.76 6.35 1.37
C CYS A 271 -5.33 7.15 0.16
N VAL A 272 -4.02 7.23 -0.05
CA VAL A 272 -3.40 7.68 -1.31
C VAL A 272 -2.87 6.44 -2.01
N LEU A 273 -3.21 6.23 -3.29
CA LEU A 273 -2.72 5.07 -4.03
C LEU A 273 -1.48 5.45 -4.87
N PRO A 274 -0.48 4.57 -4.99
CA PRO A 274 0.69 4.88 -5.80
C PRO A 274 0.29 5.12 -7.26
N PHE A 275 0.87 6.14 -7.87
CA PHE A 275 0.68 6.55 -9.26
C PHE A 275 -0.78 6.91 -9.59
N GLU A 276 -1.56 7.43 -8.63
CA GLU A 276 -2.94 7.89 -8.87
C GLU A 276 -3.05 9.03 -9.90
N GLU A 277 -1.94 9.73 -10.19
CA GLU A 277 -1.82 10.71 -11.26
C GLU A 277 -1.78 10.09 -12.66
N PHE A 278 -1.41 8.81 -12.76
CA PHE A 278 -1.17 8.10 -14.02
C PHE A 278 -2.09 6.89 -14.22
N ILE A 279 -2.65 6.36 -13.13
CA ILE A 279 -3.48 5.15 -13.11
C ILE A 279 -4.91 5.51 -12.70
N ASP A 280 -5.86 5.19 -13.58
CA ASP A 280 -7.29 5.25 -13.26
C ASP A 280 -7.69 4.03 -12.41
N TRP A 281 -7.40 4.12 -11.11
CA TRP A 281 -7.58 3.03 -10.15
C TRP A 281 -8.99 2.43 -10.13
N LYS A 282 -10.02 3.24 -10.41
CA LYS A 282 -11.42 2.79 -10.44
C LYS A 282 -11.72 1.79 -11.57
N LYS A 283 -10.84 1.68 -12.58
CA LYS A 283 -10.92 0.63 -13.61
C LYS A 283 -10.38 -0.71 -13.14
N HIS A 284 -9.55 -0.74 -12.10
CA HIS A 284 -8.82 -1.92 -11.64
C HIS A 284 -9.43 -2.61 -10.41
N VAL A 285 -10.24 -1.87 -9.64
CA VAL A 285 -10.77 -2.33 -8.34
C VAL A 285 -12.27 -2.07 -8.23
N VAL A 286 -12.95 -2.84 -7.39
CA VAL A 286 -14.26 -2.45 -6.87
C VAL A 286 -14.01 -1.35 -5.84
N TRP A 287 -14.21 -0.09 -6.23
CA TRP A 287 -13.92 1.07 -5.40
C TRP A 287 -15.09 1.40 -4.48
N ILE A 288 -14.83 1.44 -3.16
CA ILE A 288 -15.84 1.73 -2.15
C ILE A 288 -15.27 2.79 -1.20
N GLU A 289 -16.00 3.89 -0.97
CA GLU A 289 -15.61 4.87 0.04
C GLU A 289 -15.86 4.31 1.46
N GLU A 290 -15.04 4.68 2.45
CA GLU A 290 -15.18 4.17 3.82
C GLU A 290 -16.61 4.31 4.39
N LYS A 291 -17.28 5.43 4.11
CA LYS A 291 -18.65 5.70 4.56
C LYS A 291 -19.67 4.69 4.00
N ASP A 292 -19.37 4.09 2.85
CA ASP A 292 -20.22 3.15 2.13
C ASP A 292 -19.80 1.69 2.37
N ALA A 293 -18.85 1.42 3.27
CA ALA A 293 -18.37 0.06 3.57
C ALA A 293 -19.51 -0.90 3.99
N ILE A 294 -20.58 -0.40 4.62
CA ILE A 294 -21.78 -1.20 4.94
C ILE A 294 -22.55 -1.70 3.72
N LYS A 295 -22.34 -1.09 2.53
CA LYS A 295 -22.93 -1.46 1.25
C LYS A 295 -21.98 -2.27 0.36
N THR A 296 -20.87 -2.77 0.89
CA THR A 296 -19.84 -3.48 0.09
C THR A 296 -20.42 -4.58 -0.79
N ALA A 297 -21.36 -5.38 -0.28
CA ALA A 297 -21.97 -6.44 -1.07
C ALA A 297 -22.77 -5.91 -2.27
N GLU A 298 -23.47 -4.80 -2.12
CA GLU A 298 -24.26 -4.16 -3.18
C GLU A 298 -23.33 -3.60 -4.27
N CYS A 299 -22.30 -2.84 -3.88
CA CYS A 299 -21.30 -2.33 -4.80
C CYS A 299 -20.55 -3.45 -5.55
N LEU A 300 -20.23 -4.55 -4.86
CA LEU A 300 -19.61 -5.72 -5.47
C LEU A 300 -20.53 -6.39 -6.51
N LEU A 301 -21.82 -6.54 -6.19
CA LEU A 301 -22.81 -7.11 -7.11
C LEU A 301 -22.99 -6.25 -8.37
N GLU A 302 -23.16 -4.94 -8.19
CA GLU A 302 -23.27 -3.99 -9.29
C GLU A 302 -22.04 -4.03 -10.19
N PHE A 303 -20.84 -3.99 -9.60
CA PHE A 303 -19.60 -4.11 -10.35
C PHE A 303 -19.53 -5.45 -11.10
N HIS A 304 -19.85 -6.56 -10.44
CA HIS A 304 -19.79 -7.88 -11.05
C HIS A 304 -20.78 -8.06 -12.21
N GLN A 305 -21.99 -7.49 -12.09
CA GLN A 305 -23.01 -7.52 -13.14
C GLN A 305 -22.64 -6.63 -14.33
N SER A 306 -21.89 -5.55 -14.10
CA SER A 306 -21.44 -4.65 -15.16
C SER A 306 -20.37 -5.23 -16.09
N LYS A 307 -19.81 -6.41 -15.79
CA LYS A 307 -18.72 -7.03 -16.56
C LYS A 307 -19.22 -8.22 -17.35
N SER A 308 -18.88 -8.27 -18.63
CA SER A 308 -18.95 -9.52 -19.40
C SER A 308 -17.90 -10.53 -18.89
N ALA A 309 -17.99 -11.79 -19.33
CA ALA A 309 -16.95 -12.77 -19.03
C ALA A 309 -15.58 -12.39 -19.62
N GLU A 310 -15.59 -11.75 -20.79
CA GLU A 310 -14.38 -11.25 -21.46
C GLU A 310 -13.77 -10.06 -20.70
N ASP A 311 -14.59 -9.06 -20.33
CA ASP A 311 -14.11 -7.91 -19.55
C ASP A 311 -13.53 -8.36 -18.20
N PHE A 312 -14.14 -9.38 -17.58
CA PHE A 312 -13.66 -9.94 -16.32
C PHE A 312 -12.29 -10.61 -16.48
N LEU A 313 -12.05 -11.34 -17.57
CA LEU A 313 -10.75 -11.92 -17.87
C LEU A 313 -9.71 -10.83 -18.16
N HIS A 314 -10.04 -9.85 -19.00
CA HIS A 314 -9.16 -8.73 -19.33
C HIS A 314 -8.79 -7.92 -18.09
N LEU A 315 -9.73 -7.70 -17.16
CA LEU A 315 -9.46 -7.02 -15.91
C LEU A 315 -8.44 -7.77 -15.04
N GLN A 316 -8.55 -9.09 -14.93
CA GLN A 316 -7.57 -9.90 -14.19
C GLN A 316 -6.16 -9.83 -14.81
N GLN A 317 -6.07 -9.93 -16.14
CA GLN A 317 -4.81 -9.79 -16.87
C GLN A 317 -4.21 -8.39 -16.73
N SER A 318 -5.06 -7.36 -16.82
CA SER A 318 -4.67 -5.96 -16.63
C SER A 318 -4.14 -5.71 -15.23
N ASN A 319 -4.79 -6.26 -14.19
CA ASN A 319 -4.32 -6.14 -12.81
C ASN A 319 -2.96 -6.82 -12.58
N ARG A 320 -2.70 -7.96 -13.22
CA ARG A 320 -1.37 -8.59 -13.20
C ARG A 320 -0.32 -7.68 -13.82
N LYS A 321 -0.57 -7.19 -15.04
CA LYS A 321 0.34 -6.28 -15.76
C LYS A 321 0.62 -5.01 -14.96
N LEU A 322 -0.41 -4.47 -14.32
CA LEU A 322 -0.31 -3.30 -13.44
C LEU A 322 0.66 -3.55 -12.30
N TRP A 323 0.58 -4.71 -11.65
CA TRP A 323 1.52 -5.10 -10.59
C TRP A 323 2.95 -5.24 -11.11
N GLU A 324 3.15 -5.95 -12.22
CA GLU A 324 4.48 -6.15 -12.80
C GLU A 324 5.16 -4.82 -13.12
N GLN A 325 4.40 -3.90 -13.74
CA GLN A 325 4.91 -2.60 -14.18
C GLN A 325 5.15 -1.61 -13.03
N TYR A 326 4.27 -1.56 -12.02
CA TYR A 326 4.27 -0.47 -11.04
C TYR A 326 4.44 -0.89 -9.58
N PHE A 327 4.05 -2.11 -9.19
CA PHE A 327 3.88 -2.46 -7.77
C PHE A 327 4.74 -3.63 -7.28
N SER A 328 5.44 -4.31 -8.19
CA SER A 328 6.65 -5.04 -7.82
C SER A 328 7.72 -4.05 -7.35
N LYS A 329 8.67 -4.50 -6.51
CA LYS A 329 9.72 -3.62 -6.00
C LYS A 329 10.55 -3.01 -7.14
N ASN A 330 10.90 -3.82 -8.14
CA ASN A 330 11.61 -3.36 -9.33
C ASN A 330 10.75 -2.43 -10.17
N GLY A 331 9.50 -2.82 -10.45
CA GLY A 331 8.56 -2.03 -11.25
C GLY A 331 8.32 -0.63 -10.68
N PHE A 332 8.17 -0.51 -9.36
CA PHE A 332 8.03 0.79 -8.70
C PHE A 332 9.21 1.72 -8.98
N TYR A 333 10.44 1.26 -8.71
CA TYR A 333 11.63 2.10 -8.89
C TYR A 333 11.89 2.41 -10.37
N GLN A 334 11.70 1.44 -11.27
CA GLN A 334 11.83 1.66 -12.71
C GLN A 334 10.81 2.68 -13.22
N SER A 335 9.58 2.65 -12.69
CA SER A 335 8.48 3.56 -13.08
C SER A 335 8.53 4.93 -12.40
N LEU A 336 9.40 5.14 -11.40
CA LEU A 336 9.46 6.37 -10.61
C LEU A 336 9.72 7.63 -11.46
N HIS A 337 10.41 7.46 -12.59
CA HIS A 337 10.68 8.52 -13.56
C HIS A 337 9.42 9.25 -14.06
N GLN A 338 8.24 8.61 -14.00
CA GLN A 338 6.97 9.21 -14.40
C GLN A 338 6.59 10.41 -13.51
N TYR A 339 7.02 10.42 -12.24
CA TYR A 339 6.78 11.55 -11.35
C TYR A 339 7.69 12.75 -11.65
N PHE A 340 8.89 12.54 -12.21
CA PHE A 340 9.90 13.61 -12.31
C PHE A 340 9.42 14.88 -13.05
N PRO A 341 8.59 14.81 -14.11
CA PRO A 341 7.97 15.99 -14.71
C PRO A 341 7.01 16.76 -13.77
N LEU A 342 6.39 16.08 -12.81
CA LEU A 342 5.53 16.68 -11.78
C LEU A 342 6.37 17.33 -10.66
N LEU A 343 7.53 16.75 -10.36
CA LEU A 343 8.43 17.18 -9.28
C LEU A 343 9.26 18.42 -9.63
N ASN A 344 9.41 18.74 -10.92
CA ASN A 344 10.13 19.92 -11.42
C ASN A 344 9.29 21.21 -11.43
N LYS A 345 8.01 21.12 -11.07
CA LYS A 345 7.15 22.27 -10.79
C LYS A 345 7.26 22.65 -9.32
#